data_AF-U4VJ69-F1
#
_entry.id   AF-U4VJ69-F1
#
_cell.length_a   1.000
_cell.length_b   1.000
_cell.length_c   1.000
_cell.angle_alpha   90.00
_cell.angle_beta   90.00
_cell.angle_gamma   90.00
#
_symmetry.space_group_name_H-M   'P 1'
#
loop_
_entity.id
_entity.type
_entity.pdbx_description
1 polymer ?
#
loop_
_entity_poly.entity_id
_entity_poly.type
_entity_poly.pdbx_seq_one_letter_code
_entity_poly.pdbx_strand_id
1 'polypeptide(L)'
;MAANLRKKDLLVVGFWSDWEYLNAVIGCALADVQPLSVTVVDLSPTDALEAKAPQLWQIAHAENVQFEHVRESGADVLDELRRAFSINYLRQVLAAGQSVFEETTGSPCNPDWLDITAYDSETLYGLRRDAEGVPTLQPAMLIRPGNVEALGYFHLLLRQAGATQRPDGYDLHGRSIRVINGASAILGSLRTKFIEPPVAITSDIVVAVGATDLGLPSNVVRGGGRSGDLIRPDAAGDWFDLNGARAELNI
;
A
#
# COMPACT_ATOMS: atom_id res chain seq x y z
N MET A 1 10.78 -16.11 17.80
CA MET A 1 9.95 -14.92 18.08
C MET A 1 8.65 -15.40 18.68
N ALA A 2 8.36 -15.08 19.94
CA ALA A 2 7.03 -15.32 20.51
C ALA A 2 6.17 -14.09 20.18
N ALA A 3 5.05 -14.29 19.49
CA ALA A 3 4.10 -13.21 19.24
C ALA A 3 3.47 -12.79 20.59
N ASN A 4 3.57 -11.51 20.95
CA ASN A 4 2.91 -10.99 22.16
C ASN A 4 1.42 -10.75 21.85
N LEU A 5 0.61 -11.78 22.05
CA LEU A 5 -0.82 -11.78 21.73
C LEU A 5 -1.72 -11.40 22.92
N ARG A 6 -1.16 -11.23 24.13
CA ARG A 6 -1.97 -11.04 25.34
C ARG A 6 -2.89 -9.80 25.21
N LYS A 7 -4.19 -9.98 25.44
CA LYS A 7 -5.24 -8.94 25.33
C LYS A 7 -5.36 -8.29 23.94
N LYS A 8 -4.95 -8.99 22.88
CA LYS A 8 -5.22 -8.57 21.51
C LYS A 8 -6.56 -9.11 21.05
N ASP A 9 -7.23 -8.36 20.20
CA ASP A 9 -8.41 -8.81 19.48
C ASP A 9 -8.00 -9.85 18.44
N LEU A 10 -8.84 -10.86 18.23
CA LEU A 10 -8.58 -11.94 17.28
C LEU A 10 -9.53 -11.82 16.09
N LEU A 11 -8.95 -11.75 14.89
CA LEU A 11 -9.65 -11.91 13.64
C LEU A 11 -9.30 -13.29 13.05
N VAL A 12 -10.30 -14.13 12.84
CA VAL A 12 -10.15 -15.47 12.26
C VAL A 12 -10.83 -15.47 10.89
N VAL A 13 -10.05 -15.61 9.81
CA VAL A 13 -10.57 -15.61 8.44
C VAL A 13 -10.47 -16.99 7.84
N GLY A 14 -11.63 -17.55 7.46
CA GLY A 14 -11.75 -18.97 7.16
C GLY A 14 -11.70 -19.76 8.46
N PHE A 15 -12.78 -20.45 8.78
CA PHE A 15 -12.91 -21.04 10.08
C PHE A 15 -12.51 -22.52 10.08
N TRP A 16 -11.38 -22.72 10.76
CA TRP A 16 -10.78 -23.94 11.27
C TRP A 16 -10.70 -25.14 10.33
N SER A 17 -9.54 -25.78 10.33
CA SER A 17 -9.25 -26.84 9.38
C SER A 17 -10.14 -28.05 9.64
N ASP A 18 -10.40 -28.85 8.61
CA ASP A 18 -10.98 -30.19 8.77
C ASP A 18 -9.99 -31.14 9.49
N TRP A 19 -8.81 -30.64 9.87
CA TRP A 19 -7.72 -31.36 10.50
C TRP A 19 -7.74 -31.09 12.00
N GLU A 20 -8.31 -32.02 12.76
CA GLU A 20 -8.45 -31.93 14.22
C GLU A 20 -7.14 -31.58 14.94
N TYR A 21 -6.01 -32.15 14.49
CA TYR A 21 -4.68 -31.84 15.03
C TYR A 21 -4.31 -30.36 14.90
N LEU A 22 -4.59 -29.73 13.75
CA LEU A 22 -4.28 -28.31 13.57
C LEU A 22 -5.10 -27.44 14.51
N ASN A 23 -6.38 -27.79 14.70
CA ASN A 23 -7.26 -27.09 15.61
C ASN A 23 -6.76 -27.19 17.06
N ALA A 24 -6.27 -28.37 17.48
CA ALA A 24 -5.66 -28.56 18.79
C ALA A 24 -4.39 -27.72 18.97
N VAL A 25 -3.50 -27.68 17.97
CA VAL A 25 -2.27 -26.86 18.00
C VAL A 25 -2.60 -25.37 18.13
N ILE A 26 -3.56 -24.88 17.35
CA ILE A 26 -4.00 -23.47 17.42
C ILE A 26 -4.64 -23.20 18.80
N GLY A 27 -5.47 -24.11 19.30
CA GLY A 27 -6.12 -23.99 20.62
C GLY A 27 -5.10 -23.87 21.74
N CYS A 28 -4.09 -24.73 21.75
CA CYS A 28 -2.98 -24.64 22.70
C CYS A 28 -2.20 -23.32 22.58
N ALA A 29 -1.95 -22.84 21.37
CA ALA A 29 -1.23 -21.57 21.15
C ALA A 29 -2.03 -20.34 21.61
N LEU A 30 -3.36 -20.42 21.60
CA LEU A 30 -4.26 -19.32 21.96
C LEU A 30 -4.72 -19.34 23.43
N ALA A 31 -4.43 -20.41 24.19
CA ALA A 31 -4.93 -20.59 25.55
C ALA A 31 -4.62 -19.41 26.50
N ASP A 32 -3.45 -18.79 26.36
CA ASP A 32 -2.98 -17.70 27.23
C ASP A 32 -3.26 -16.29 26.66
N VAL A 33 -3.93 -16.19 25.51
CA VAL A 33 -4.13 -14.91 24.80
C VAL A 33 -5.10 -13.99 25.52
N GLN A 34 -6.17 -14.56 26.13
CA GLN A 34 -7.23 -13.80 26.81
C GLN A 34 -7.72 -12.61 25.95
N PRO A 35 -8.30 -12.87 24.77
CA PRO A 35 -8.74 -11.82 23.86
C PRO A 35 -9.87 -10.99 24.49
N LEU A 36 -10.01 -9.73 24.06
CA LEU A 36 -11.17 -8.90 24.45
C LEU A 36 -12.32 -9.06 23.45
N SER A 37 -11.99 -9.30 22.18
CA SER A 37 -12.94 -9.65 21.14
C SER A 37 -12.40 -10.73 20.21
N VAL A 38 -13.33 -11.51 19.65
CA VAL A 38 -13.05 -12.52 18.63
C VAL A 38 -14.07 -12.37 17.52
N THR A 39 -13.58 -12.01 16.33
CA THR A 39 -14.37 -11.94 15.10
C THR A 39 -14.01 -13.12 14.20
N VAL A 40 -15.01 -13.90 13.83
CA VAL A 40 -14.89 -15.03 12.91
C VAL A 40 -15.53 -14.67 11.58
N VAL A 41 -14.81 -14.91 10.48
CA VAL A 41 -15.30 -14.75 9.11
C VAL A 41 -15.36 -16.12 8.44
N ASP A 42 -16.57 -16.64 8.22
CA ASP A 42 -16.79 -17.91 7.53
C ASP A 42 -18.20 -18.00 6.93
N LEU A 43 -18.35 -18.74 5.83
CA LEU A 43 -19.65 -18.93 5.17
C LEU A 43 -20.58 -19.90 5.93
N SER A 44 -19.99 -20.81 6.71
CA SER A 44 -20.70 -21.87 7.40
C SER A 44 -21.64 -21.28 8.47
N PRO A 45 -22.73 -21.98 8.81
CA PRO A 45 -23.58 -21.55 9.90
C PRO A 45 -22.88 -21.76 11.26
N THR A 46 -23.23 -20.93 12.24
CA THR A 46 -22.58 -20.87 13.56
C THR A 46 -22.54 -22.21 14.31
N ASP A 47 -23.58 -23.01 14.18
CA ASP A 47 -23.68 -24.36 14.77
C ASP A 47 -22.64 -25.33 14.18
N ALA A 48 -22.41 -25.24 12.86
CA ALA A 48 -21.36 -26.02 12.20
C ALA A 48 -19.96 -25.59 12.66
N LEU A 49 -19.77 -24.30 12.95
CA LEU A 49 -18.52 -23.77 13.49
C LEU A 49 -18.22 -24.35 14.89
N GLU A 50 -19.19 -24.28 15.81
CA GLU A 50 -19.04 -24.83 17.16
C GLU A 50 -18.68 -26.33 17.12
N ALA A 51 -19.40 -27.10 16.30
CA ALA A 51 -19.15 -28.53 16.14
C ALA A 51 -17.76 -28.84 15.58
N LYS A 52 -17.23 -27.96 14.70
CA LYS A 52 -15.97 -28.18 13.99
C LYS A 52 -14.73 -27.99 14.87
N ALA A 53 -14.73 -27.02 15.79
CA ALA A 53 -13.64 -26.90 16.76
C ALA A 53 -14.12 -26.37 18.13
N PRO A 54 -14.60 -27.26 19.01
CA PRO A 54 -15.17 -26.89 20.31
C PRO A 54 -14.20 -26.14 21.24
N GLN A 55 -12.91 -26.49 21.23
CA GLN A 55 -11.91 -25.85 22.10
C GLN A 55 -11.68 -24.39 21.74
N LEU A 56 -11.62 -24.10 20.44
CA LEU A 56 -11.42 -22.74 19.95
C LEU A 56 -12.73 -21.93 20.08
N TRP A 57 -13.89 -22.58 19.96
CA TRP A 57 -15.20 -22.01 20.26
C TRP A 57 -15.30 -21.53 21.72
N GLN A 58 -14.81 -22.34 22.67
CA GLN A 58 -14.75 -21.96 24.09
C GLN A 58 -13.88 -20.72 24.33
N ILE A 59 -12.77 -20.55 23.60
CA ILE A 59 -11.94 -19.34 23.70
C ILE A 59 -12.71 -18.13 23.18
N ALA A 60 -13.41 -18.27 22.05
CA ALA A 60 -14.20 -17.21 21.45
C ALA A 60 -15.40 -16.77 22.31
N HIS A 61 -15.92 -17.67 23.16
CA HIS A 61 -17.06 -17.44 24.05
C HIS A 61 -16.66 -17.40 25.54
N ALA A 62 -15.38 -17.18 25.85
CA ALA A 62 -14.93 -17.06 27.23
C ALA A 62 -15.54 -15.83 27.92
N GLU A 63 -15.52 -15.82 29.26
CA GLU A 63 -16.08 -14.72 30.04
C GLU A 63 -15.39 -13.39 29.67
N ASN A 64 -16.19 -12.36 29.38
CA ASN A 64 -15.76 -11.02 28.93
C ASN A 64 -15.18 -10.93 27.51
N VAL A 65 -15.35 -11.95 26.67
CA VAL A 65 -15.02 -11.89 25.24
C VAL A 65 -16.23 -11.44 24.43
N GLN A 66 -16.06 -10.42 23.59
CA GLN A 66 -17.07 -10.05 22.59
C GLN A 66 -16.91 -10.92 21.35
N PHE A 67 -17.89 -11.79 21.09
CA PHE A 67 -17.88 -12.65 19.91
C PHE A 67 -18.72 -12.06 18.77
N GLU A 68 -18.16 -12.06 17.57
CA GLU A 68 -18.86 -11.69 16.34
C GLU A 68 -18.61 -12.75 15.26
N HIS A 69 -19.68 -13.15 14.56
CA HIS A 69 -19.59 -14.04 13.41
C HIS A 69 -20.09 -13.32 12.16
N VAL A 70 -19.15 -13.01 11.26
CA VAL A 70 -19.40 -12.42 9.95
C VAL A 70 -19.56 -13.55 8.93
N ARG A 71 -20.78 -13.74 8.44
CA ARG A 71 -21.14 -14.82 7.52
C ARG A 71 -20.83 -14.46 6.08
N GLU A 72 -19.56 -14.37 5.75
CA GLU A 72 -19.08 -13.93 4.44
C GLU A 72 -17.81 -14.70 4.01
N SER A 73 -17.48 -14.63 2.73
CA SER A 73 -16.22 -15.18 2.23
C SER A 73 -15.05 -14.39 2.80
N GLY A 74 -14.00 -15.11 3.23
CA GLY A 74 -12.76 -14.46 3.64
C GLY A 74 -12.12 -13.62 2.53
N ALA A 75 -12.36 -13.94 1.25
CA ALA A 75 -11.87 -13.14 0.14
C ALA A 75 -12.50 -11.75 0.11
N ASP A 76 -13.82 -11.67 0.29
CA ASP A 76 -14.58 -10.41 0.21
C ASP A 76 -14.25 -9.51 1.41
N VAL A 77 -14.25 -10.09 2.63
CA VAL A 77 -13.90 -9.33 3.85
C VAL A 77 -12.45 -8.82 3.83
N LEU A 78 -11.50 -9.65 3.38
CA LEU A 78 -10.10 -9.21 3.28
C LEU A 78 -9.92 -8.15 2.19
N ASP A 79 -10.68 -8.22 1.11
CA ASP A 79 -10.68 -7.19 0.08
C ASP A 79 -11.20 -5.86 0.63
N GLU A 80 -12.36 -5.88 1.30
CA GLU A 80 -12.95 -4.70 1.94
C GLU A 80 -11.98 -4.08 2.96
N LEU A 81 -11.38 -4.90 3.83
CA LEU A 81 -10.42 -4.43 4.82
C LEU A 81 -9.19 -3.80 4.15
N ARG A 82 -8.65 -4.43 3.10
CA ARG A 82 -7.50 -3.90 2.35
C ARG A 82 -7.83 -2.58 1.68
N ARG A 83 -9.01 -2.46 1.09
CA ARG A 83 -9.51 -1.22 0.47
C ARG A 83 -9.69 -0.12 1.51
N ALA A 84 -10.43 -0.38 2.59
CA ALA A 84 -10.67 0.58 3.65
C ALA A 84 -9.37 1.10 4.28
N PHE A 85 -8.43 0.19 4.57
CA PHE A 85 -7.12 0.56 5.09
C PHE A 85 -6.36 1.47 4.12
N SER A 86 -6.26 1.07 2.86
CA SER A 86 -5.47 1.79 1.86
C SER A 86 -6.08 3.15 1.50
N ILE A 87 -7.42 3.25 1.47
CA ILE A 87 -8.15 4.53 1.32
C ILE A 87 -7.79 5.47 2.47
N ASN A 88 -7.88 5.01 3.73
CA ASN A 88 -7.57 5.86 4.88
C ASN A 88 -6.09 6.26 4.92
N TYR A 89 -5.20 5.38 4.48
CA TYR A 89 -3.77 5.66 4.39
C TYR A 89 -3.48 6.75 3.34
N LEU A 90 -3.99 6.59 2.13
CA LEU A 90 -3.75 7.52 1.01
C LEU A 90 -4.48 8.86 1.20
N ARG A 91 -5.63 8.89 1.89
CA ARG A 91 -6.25 10.15 2.32
C ARG A 91 -5.33 10.96 3.24
N GLN A 92 -4.65 10.29 4.18
CA GLN A 92 -3.65 10.96 5.02
C GLN A 92 -2.48 11.50 4.20
N VAL A 93 -2.05 10.78 3.15
CA VAL A 93 -1.01 11.27 2.22
C VAL A 93 -1.44 12.56 1.52
N LEU A 94 -2.63 12.57 0.90
CA LEU A 94 -3.14 13.73 0.18
C LEU A 94 -3.38 14.92 1.13
N ALA A 95 -3.99 14.66 2.29
CA ALA A 95 -4.27 15.68 3.30
C ALA A 95 -2.97 16.31 3.85
N ALA A 96 -1.89 15.54 3.97
CA ALA A 96 -0.62 16.06 4.47
C ALA A 96 -0.02 17.16 3.57
N GLY A 97 -0.29 17.14 2.27
CA GLY A 97 0.19 18.14 1.33
C GLY A 97 -0.75 19.34 1.13
N GLN A 98 -1.93 19.34 1.73
CA GLN A 98 -2.99 20.28 1.42
C GLN A 98 -2.61 21.73 1.77
N SER A 99 -2.10 21.97 2.99
CA SER A 99 -1.73 23.33 3.43
C SER A 99 -0.68 23.94 2.50
N VAL A 100 0.38 23.18 2.21
CA VAL A 100 1.47 23.62 1.33
C VAL A 100 0.97 23.87 -0.10
N PHE A 101 0.04 23.03 -0.60
CA PHE A 101 -0.58 23.23 -1.90
C PHE A 101 -1.35 24.55 -1.98
N GLU A 102 -2.23 24.81 -1.01
CA GLU A 102 -3.06 26.01 -0.98
C GLU A 102 -2.20 27.28 -0.83
N GLU A 103 -1.19 27.22 0.02
CA GLU A 103 -0.23 28.33 0.23
C GLU A 103 0.59 28.62 -1.04
N THR A 104 1.08 27.58 -1.73
CA THR A 104 1.96 27.75 -2.88
C THR A 104 1.22 28.16 -4.15
N THR A 105 -0.02 27.68 -4.32
CA THR A 105 -0.82 27.94 -5.53
C THR A 105 -1.77 29.12 -5.36
N GLY A 106 -2.00 29.58 -4.13
CA GLY A 106 -3.00 30.62 -3.81
C GLY A 106 -4.44 30.20 -4.09
N SER A 107 -4.68 28.91 -4.33
CA SER A 107 -5.99 28.36 -4.68
C SER A 107 -6.41 27.31 -3.65
N PRO A 108 -7.69 27.29 -3.22
CA PRO A 108 -8.17 26.24 -2.32
C PRO A 108 -8.08 24.87 -2.98
N CYS A 109 -7.74 23.83 -2.21
CA CYS A 109 -7.75 22.46 -2.70
C CYS A 109 -9.18 22.04 -3.00
N ASN A 110 -9.44 21.47 -4.18
CA ASN A 110 -10.73 20.87 -4.47
C ASN A 110 -10.95 19.65 -3.54
N PRO A 111 -12.02 19.61 -2.74
CA PRO A 111 -12.31 18.47 -1.86
C PRO A 111 -12.43 17.14 -2.59
N ASP A 112 -12.90 17.13 -3.84
CA ASP A 112 -13.02 15.92 -4.65
C ASP A 112 -11.66 15.29 -4.95
N TRP A 113 -10.58 16.08 -4.93
CA TRP A 113 -9.22 15.58 -5.07
C TRP A 113 -8.69 14.89 -3.82
N LEU A 114 -9.43 14.84 -2.72
CA LEU A 114 -9.07 14.04 -1.56
C LEU A 114 -9.80 12.68 -1.55
N ASP A 115 -10.79 12.51 -2.45
CA ASP A 115 -11.48 11.25 -2.57
C ASP A 115 -10.76 10.28 -3.51
N ILE A 116 -10.72 9.03 -3.07
CA ILE A 116 -10.02 7.91 -3.72
C ILE A 116 -10.81 6.60 -3.54
N THR A 117 -12.08 6.69 -3.13
CA THR A 117 -12.95 5.53 -2.87
C THR A 117 -13.30 4.73 -4.12
N ALA A 118 -13.19 5.35 -5.29
CA ALA A 118 -13.53 4.75 -6.57
C ALA A 118 -12.56 3.65 -7.04
N TYR A 119 -11.38 3.51 -6.41
CA TYR A 119 -10.36 2.56 -6.86
C TYR A 119 -10.53 1.17 -6.24
N ASP A 120 -10.08 0.15 -6.99
CA ASP A 120 -10.00 -1.22 -6.52
C ASP A 120 -8.83 -1.45 -5.55
N SER A 121 -8.84 -2.61 -4.91
CA SER A 121 -7.89 -3.02 -3.86
C SER A 121 -6.45 -3.08 -4.35
N GLU A 122 -6.23 -3.59 -5.56
CA GLU A 122 -4.90 -3.73 -6.16
C GLU A 122 -4.30 -2.37 -6.50
N THR A 123 -5.09 -1.47 -7.10
CA THR A 123 -4.71 -0.09 -7.37
C THR A 123 -4.34 0.63 -6.07
N LEU A 124 -5.22 0.58 -5.08
CA LEU A 124 -4.98 1.23 -3.78
C LEU A 124 -3.73 0.69 -3.08
N TYR A 125 -3.48 -0.62 -3.19
CA TYR A 125 -2.28 -1.23 -2.62
C TYR A 125 -1.01 -0.84 -3.39
N GLY A 126 -1.07 -0.74 -4.72
CA GLY A 126 -0.01 -0.19 -5.56
C GLY A 126 0.38 1.22 -5.14
N LEU A 127 -0.60 2.12 -5.08
CA LEU A 127 -0.40 3.51 -4.65
C LEU A 127 0.14 3.61 -3.21
N ARG A 128 -0.30 2.73 -2.30
CA ARG A 128 0.25 2.67 -0.94
C ARG A 128 1.73 2.27 -0.94
N ARG A 129 2.14 1.28 -1.73
CA ARG A 129 3.56 0.90 -1.84
C ARG A 129 4.41 2.05 -2.37
N ASP A 130 3.90 2.77 -3.36
CA ASP A 130 4.56 3.94 -3.90
C ASP A 130 4.67 5.05 -2.84
N ALA A 131 3.63 5.26 -2.03
CA ALA A 131 3.65 6.19 -0.90
C ALA A 131 4.61 5.78 0.24
N GLU A 132 4.97 4.49 0.33
CA GLU A 132 6.00 3.97 1.23
C GLU A 132 7.40 3.93 0.59
N GLY A 133 7.53 4.23 -0.71
CA GLY A 133 8.80 4.17 -1.43
C GLY A 133 9.34 2.73 -1.57
N VAL A 134 8.45 1.74 -1.69
CA VAL A 134 8.81 0.33 -1.83
C VAL A 134 8.44 -0.23 -3.21
N PRO A 135 9.32 -1.04 -3.84
CA PRO A 135 9.06 -1.60 -5.16
C PRO A 135 8.00 -2.70 -5.12
N THR A 136 7.49 -3.12 -6.28
CA THR A 136 6.41 -4.11 -6.42
C THR A 136 6.72 -5.45 -5.77
N LEU A 137 8.00 -5.83 -5.66
CA LEU A 137 8.43 -7.09 -5.03
C LEU A 137 8.53 -7.00 -3.50
N GLN A 138 8.26 -5.85 -2.90
CA GLN A 138 8.29 -5.65 -1.44
C GLN A 138 6.90 -5.26 -0.92
N PRO A 139 6.49 -5.78 0.24
CA PRO A 139 5.21 -5.41 0.83
C PRO A 139 5.26 -4.02 1.45
N ALA A 140 4.16 -3.29 1.36
CA ALA A 140 3.88 -2.14 2.21
C ALA A 140 3.71 -2.60 3.68
N MET A 141 4.41 -1.98 4.61
CA MET A 141 4.49 -2.39 6.03
C MET A 141 4.06 -1.31 7.01
N LEU A 142 3.98 -0.05 6.58
CA LEU A 142 3.67 1.05 7.50
C LEU A 142 2.18 1.10 7.84
N ILE A 143 1.88 1.27 9.12
CA ILE A 143 0.50 1.46 9.60
C ILE A 143 0.02 2.89 9.28
N ARG A 144 0.94 3.86 9.27
CA ARG A 144 0.68 5.26 8.95
C ARG A 144 1.75 5.79 7.98
N PRO A 145 1.39 6.72 7.09
CA PRO A 145 2.35 7.31 6.16
C PRO A 145 3.44 8.09 6.89
N GLY A 146 4.69 7.98 6.40
CA GLY A 146 5.86 8.69 6.90
C GLY A 146 6.45 9.61 5.84
N ASN A 147 6.80 10.84 6.23
CA ASN A 147 7.43 11.85 5.35
C ASN A 147 6.65 12.10 4.04
N VAL A 148 5.34 12.36 4.12
CA VAL A 148 4.45 12.41 2.95
C VAL A 148 3.95 13.81 2.57
N GLU A 149 4.36 14.87 3.25
CA GLU A 149 3.90 16.25 2.95
C GLU A 149 4.22 16.65 1.50
N ALA A 150 5.49 16.52 1.09
CA ALA A 150 5.92 16.80 -0.28
C ALA A 150 5.23 15.88 -1.30
N LEU A 151 5.02 14.61 -0.93
CA LEU A 151 4.34 13.61 -1.76
C LEU A 151 2.88 14.04 -2.03
N GLY A 152 2.14 14.31 -0.96
CA GLY A 152 0.76 14.81 -1.04
C GLY A 152 0.67 16.09 -1.86
N TYR A 153 1.58 17.03 -1.62
CA TYR A 153 1.64 18.29 -2.37
C TYR A 153 1.79 18.05 -3.88
N PHE A 154 2.70 17.17 -4.28
CA PHE A 154 2.91 16.88 -5.71
C PHE A 154 1.73 16.14 -6.34
N HIS A 155 1.07 15.23 -5.61
CA HIS A 155 -0.18 14.62 -6.08
C HIS A 155 -1.28 15.66 -6.35
N LEU A 156 -1.39 16.69 -5.50
CA LEU A 156 -2.36 17.77 -5.67
C LEU A 156 -2.00 18.68 -6.85
N LEU A 157 -0.72 18.97 -7.09
CA LEU A 157 -0.28 19.70 -8.28
C LEU A 157 -0.68 18.98 -9.58
N LEU A 158 -0.47 17.67 -9.65
CA LEU A 158 -0.88 16.87 -10.82
C LEU A 158 -2.39 16.96 -11.04
N ARG A 159 -3.19 16.84 -9.97
CA ARG A 159 -4.66 16.94 -10.05
C ARG A 159 -5.10 18.33 -10.49
N GLN A 160 -4.44 19.39 -10.00
CA GLN A 160 -4.68 20.77 -10.45
C GLN A 160 -4.35 20.96 -11.94
N ALA A 161 -3.28 20.34 -12.43
CA ALA A 161 -2.88 20.37 -13.83
C ALA A 161 -3.80 19.55 -14.76
N GLY A 162 -4.83 18.88 -14.21
CA GLY A 162 -5.77 18.06 -14.98
C GLY A 162 -5.26 16.64 -15.25
N ALA A 163 -4.28 16.16 -14.49
CA ALA A 163 -3.81 14.79 -14.62
C ALA A 163 -4.90 13.79 -14.23
N THR A 164 -5.06 12.75 -15.04
CA THR A 164 -6.03 11.68 -14.80
C THR A 164 -5.38 10.55 -14.03
N GLN A 165 -5.93 10.17 -12.87
CA GLN A 165 -5.41 9.05 -12.10
C GLN A 165 -5.55 7.73 -12.87
N ARG A 166 -4.49 6.92 -12.85
CA ARG A 166 -4.39 5.56 -13.36
C ARG A 166 -3.98 4.60 -12.23
N PRO A 167 -4.14 3.28 -12.40
CA PRO A 167 -3.74 2.29 -11.39
C PRO A 167 -2.29 2.40 -10.92
N ASP A 168 -1.40 2.85 -11.81
CA ASP A 168 0.06 2.94 -11.65
C ASP A 168 0.58 4.38 -11.51
N GLY A 169 -0.32 5.36 -11.34
CA GLY A 169 0.05 6.76 -11.22
C GLY A 169 -0.94 7.69 -11.93
N TYR A 170 -0.45 8.51 -12.85
CA TYR A 170 -1.22 9.52 -13.55
C TYR A 170 -0.93 9.53 -15.04
N ASP A 171 -1.90 9.99 -15.83
CA ASP A 171 -1.69 10.45 -17.19
C ASP A 171 -1.80 11.98 -17.24
N LEU A 172 -0.79 12.65 -17.78
CA LEU A 172 -0.83 14.08 -18.05
C LEU A 172 -0.14 14.35 -19.40
N HIS A 173 -0.84 15.07 -20.28
CA HIS A 173 -0.37 15.37 -21.64
C HIS A 173 0.04 14.13 -22.45
N GLY A 174 -0.64 12.99 -22.22
CA GLY A 174 -0.35 11.73 -22.91
C GLY A 174 0.92 11.01 -22.44
N ARG A 175 1.48 11.43 -21.29
CA ARG A 175 2.58 10.73 -20.62
C ARG A 175 2.10 10.09 -19.33
N SER A 176 2.55 8.87 -19.11
CA SER A 176 2.34 8.13 -17.87
C SER A 176 3.37 8.54 -16.81
N ILE A 177 2.89 8.84 -15.60
CA ILE A 177 3.68 9.41 -14.50
C ILE A 177 3.43 8.56 -13.25
N ARG A 178 4.44 7.84 -12.78
CA ARG A 178 4.43 7.19 -11.47
C ARG A 178 5.01 8.14 -10.43
N VAL A 179 4.33 8.27 -9.30
CA VAL A 179 4.76 9.15 -8.22
C VAL A 179 5.09 8.29 -7.02
N ILE A 180 6.33 8.35 -6.55
CA ILE A 180 6.81 7.54 -5.43
C ILE A 180 7.35 8.44 -4.32
N ASN A 181 7.25 7.95 -3.09
CA ASN A 181 7.91 8.59 -1.96
C ASN A 181 9.41 8.30 -2.00
N GLY A 182 10.19 9.34 -2.28
CA GLY A 182 11.64 9.33 -2.25
C GLY A 182 12.24 9.97 -1.01
N ALA A 183 11.43 10.31 0.00
CA ALA A 183 11.91 10.99 1.19
C ALA A 183 13.09 10.26 1.85
N SER A 184 14.12 11.02 2.20
CA SER A 184 15.36 10.51 2.80
C SER A 184 16.20 9.59 1.89
N ALA A 185 15.92 9.52 0.59
CA ALA A 185 16.73 8.79 -0.38
C ALA A 185 17.47 9.74 -1.35
N ILE A 186 18.60 9.23 -1.86
CA ILE A 186 19.28 9.81 -3.02
C ILE A 186 18.62 9.22 -4.28
N LEU A 187 18.30 10.07 -5.26
CA LEU A 187 17.55 9.69 -6.46
C LEU A 187 18.14 8.48 -7.19
N GLY A 188 19.47 8.48 -7.43
CA GLY A 188 20.15 7.37 -8.12
C GLY A 188 20.12 6.03 -7.35
N SER A 189 20.21 6.09 -6.02
CA SER A 189 20.09 4.89 -5.17
C SER A 189 18.67 4.34 -5.18
N LEU A 190 17.67 5.22 -5.13
CA LEU A 190 16.26 4.84 -5.21
C LEU A 190 15.95 4.20 -6.56
N ARG A 191 16.40 4.82 -7.66
CA ARG A 191 16.26 4.27 -9.02
C ARG A 191 16.78 2.82 -9.10
N THR A 192 17.93 2.54 -8.50
CA THR A 192 18.51 1.18 -8.49
C THR A 192 17.64 0.18 -7.72
N LYS A 193 16.95 0.62 -6.65
CA LYS A 193 16.02 -0.22 -5.88
C LYS A 193 14.75 -0.58 -6.68
N PHE A 194 14.39 0.24 -7.65
CA PHE A 194 13.20 0.09 -8.51
C PHE A 194 13.53 -0.49 -9.89
N ILE A 195 14.61 -1.27 -10.00
CA ILE A 195 14.84 -2.14 -11.17
C ILE A 195 13.88 -3.33 -11.04
N GLU A 196 12.72 -3.21 -11.67
CA GLU A 196 11.63 -4.20 -11.61
C GLU A 196 11.64 -5.13 -12.84
N PRO A 197 11.10 -6.36 -12.74
CA PRO A 197 11.02 -7.27 -13.88
C PRO A 197 10.22 -6.66 -15.04
N PRO A 198 10.50 -7.01 -16.32
CA PRO A 198 9.87 -6.40 -17.51
C PRO A 198 8.34 -6.55 -17.62
N VAL A 199 7.73 -7.34 -16.75
CA VAL A 199 6.28 -7.53 -16.67
C VAL A 199 5.59 -6.41 -15.88
N ALA A 200 6.36 -5.58 -15.15
CA ALA A 200 5.86 -4.39 -14.50
C ALA A 200 5.52 -3.32 -15.55
N ILE A 201 4.38 -2.65 -15.36
CA ILE A 201 3.94 -1.53 -16.21
C ILE A 201 5.03 -0.45 -16.17
N THR A 202 5.51 -0.05 -17.34
CA THR A 202 6.55 0.96 -17.49
C THR A 202 5.90 2.32 -17.62
N SER A 203 6.16 3.23 -16.69
CA SER A 203 5.78 4.64 -16.83
C SER A 203 6.82 5.40 -17.62
N ASP A 204 6.40 6.41 -18.37
CA ASP A 204 7.30 7.31 -19.10
C ASP A 204 8.14 8.13 -18.12
N ILE A 205 7.52 8.53 -17.01
CA ILE A 205 8.15 9.34 -15.95
C ILE A 205 7.95 8.69 -14.59
N VAL A 206 9.01 8.69 -13.78
CA VAL A 206 8.96 8.37 -12.35
C VAL A 206 9.42 9.57 -11.55
N VAL A 207 8.54 10.08 -10.69
CA VAL A 207 8.85 11.20 -9.80
C VAL A 207 9.11 10.67 -8.40
N ALA A 208 10.35 10.78 -7.96
CA ALA A 208 10.77 10.43 -6.60
C ALA A 208 10.64 11.65 -5.68
N VAL A 209 9.44 11.86 -5.16
CA VAL A 209 9.12 13.06 -4.39
C VAL A 209 9.84 13.04 -3.04
N GLY A 210 10.60 14.11 -2.76
CA GLY A 210 11.41 14.21 -1.54
C GLY A 210 12.78 13.53 -1.64
N ALA A 211 13.12 12.90 -2.77
CA ALA A 211 14.48 12.44 -3.01
C ALA A 211 15.41 13.63 -3.29
N THR A 212 16.68 13.47 -2.93
CA THR A 212 17.73 14.42 -3.30
C THR A 212 18.42 13.96 -4.57
N ASP A 213 18.37 14.77 -5.62
CA ASP A 213 19.23 14.59 -6.79
C ASP A 213 20.61 15.22 -6.54
N LEU A 214 21.66 14.43 -6.70
CA LEU A 214 23.05 14.87 -6.58
C LEU A 214 23.69 15.17 -7.93
N GLY A 215 22.94 15.06 -9.03
CA GLY A 215 23.47 15.19 -10.40
C GLY A 215 24.48 14.10 -10.77
N LEU A 216 24.53 13.03 -9.98
CA LEU A 216 25.45 11.91 -10.18
C LEU A 216 24.79 10.87 -11.09
N PRO A 217 25.50 10.36 -12.11
CA PRO A 217 24.97 9.28 -12.91
C PRO A 217 24.75 8.05 -12.02
N SER A 218 23.53 7.50 -12.04
CA SER A 218 23.16 6.29 -11.30
C SER A 218 24.04 5.07 -11.65
N ASN A 219 24.64 5.08 -12.83
CA ASN A 219 25.69 4.15 -13.28
C ASN A 219 26.62 4.84 -14.27
N VAL A 220 27.92 4.55 -14.21
CA VAL A 220 28.94 5.07 -15.15
C VAL A 220 28.98 4.26 -16.46
N VAL A 221 28.33 3.10 -16.48
CA VAL A 221 28.19 2.24 -17.67
C VAL A 221 26.96 2.69 -18.45
N ARG A 222 27.11 2.97 -19.75
CA ARG A 222 25.98 3.36 -20.62
C ARG A 222 24.94 2.24 -20.67
N GLY A 223 23.71 2.55 -20.26
CA GLY A 223 22.53 1.79 -20.67
C GLY A 223 22.30 1.95 -22.17
N GLY A 224 21.91 0.88 -22.86
CA GLY A 224 21.72 0.85 -24.30
C GLY A 224 22.77 0.02 -25.05
N GLY A 225 22.83 -1.26 -24.76
CA GLY A 225 23.47 -2.24 -25.66
C GLY A 225 22.68 -2.41 -26.96
N ARG A 226 23.35 -2.91 -27.98
CA ARG A 226 22.78 -3.15 -29.31
C ARG A 226 21.85 -4.37 -29.25
N SER A 227 20.98 -4.52 -30.26
CA SER A 227 20.15 -5.72 -30.39
C SER A 227 21.04 -6.98 -30.34
N GLY A 228 20.83 -7.83 -29.32
CA GLY A 228 21.65 -9.02 -29.05
C GLY A 228 22.53 -8.94 -27.79
N ASP A 229 22.66 -7.76 -27.16
CA ASP A 229 23.41 -7.63 -25.90
C ASP A 229 22.61 -8.13 -24.69
N LEU A 230 23.29 -8.85 -23.81
CA LEU A 230 22.79 -9.24 -22.48
C LEU A 230 22.99 -8.07 -21.51
N ILE A 231 22.17 -7.03 -21.66
CA ILE A 231 22.26 -5.81 -20.86
C ILE A 231 21.57 -6.04 -19.52
N ARG A 232 22.12 -5.45 -18.45
CA ARG A 232 21.48 -5.42 -17.14
C ARG A 232 20.14 -4.66 -17.26
N PRO A 233 19.03 -5.15 -16.66
CA PRO A 233 17.78 -4.39 -16.65
C PRO A 233 18.02 -3.04 -15.95
N ASP A 234 17.55 -1.97 -16.58
CA ASP A 234 17.53 -0.62 -16.02
C ASP A 234 16.13 -0.30 -15.49
N ALA A 235 16.05 0.63 -14.53
CA ALA A 235 14.76 1.12 -14.06
C ALA A 235 14.02 1.82 -15.21
N ALA A 236 12.72 1.51 -15.35
CA ALA A 236 11.87 2.08 -16.38
C ALA A 236 11.63 3.58 -16.16
N GLY A 237 11.38 4.29 -17.27
CA GLY A 237 11.05 5.71 -17.30
C GLY A 237 12.21 6.65 -17.03
N ASP A 238 11.95 7.93 -17.25
CA ASP A 238 12.82 9.03 -16.85
C ASP A 238 12.56 9.41 -15.39
N TRP A 239 13.63 9.49 -14.60
CA TRP A 239 13.55 9.70 -13.15
C TRP A 239 13.86 11.14 -12.78
N PHE A 240 12.96 11.76 -12.02
CA PHE A 240 13.11 13.13 -11.56
C PHE A 240 12.87 13.24 -10.06
N ASP A 241 13.52 14.22 -9.43
CA ASP A 241 13.07 14.75 -8.15
C ASP A 241 11.85 15.67 -8.36
N LEU A 242 11.32 16.25 -7.27
CA LEU A 242 10.15 17.12 -7.34
C LEU A 242 10.37 18.33 -8.27
N ASN A 243 11.52 18.99 -8.18
CA ASN A 243 11.77 20.22 -8.93
C ASN A 243 11.99 19.93 -10.42
N GLY A 244 12.75 18.88 -10.74
CA GLY A 244 12.94 18.41 -12.10
C GLY A 244 11.62 18.00 -12.75
N ALA A 245 10.77 17.27 -12.03
CA ALA A 245 9.47 16.85 -12.54
C ALA A 245 8.55 18.03 -12.85
N ARG A 246 8.53 19.05 -11.99
CA ARG A 246 7.75 20.27 -12.21
C ARG A 246 8.18 21.02 -13.47
N ALA A 247 9.49 21.16 -13.67
CA ALA A 247 10.03 21.78 -14.89
C ALA A 247 9.68 20.96 -16.14
N GLU A 248 9.82 19.63 -16.05
CA GLU A 248 9.55 18.70 -17.15
C GLU A 248 8.06 18.57 -17.51
N LEU A 249 7.17 18.75 -16.53
CA LEU A 249 5.72 18.66 -16.70
C LEU A 249 5.06 20.02 -16.93
N ASN A 250 5.80 21.11 -16.74
CA ASN A 250 5.34 22.50 -16.80
C ASN A 250 4.21 22.79 -15.79
N ILE A 251 4.42 22.40 -14.51
CA ILE A 251 3.47 22.55 -13.38
C ILE A 251 4.09 23.18 -12.12
#